data_AF-A0A833H9I7-F1
#
_entry.id   AF-A0A833H9I7-F1
#
_cell.length_a   1.000
_cell.length_b   1.000
_cell.length_c   1.000
_cell.angle_alpha   90.00
_cell.angle_beta   90.00
_cell.angle_gamma   90.00
#
_symmetry.space_group_name_H-M   'P 1'
#
loop_
_entity.id
_entity.type
_entity.pdbx_description
1 polymer ?
#
loop_
_entity_poly.entity_id
_entity_poly.type
_entity_poly.pdbx_seq_one_letter_code
_entity_poly.pdbx_strand_id
1 'polypeptide(L)'
;MAGNPGRAGAAAAGAPRSVGGRRGVRLFAAVELPDAERRRLGRRVSDLRSRFPPAAWVRPENLHATLAFVGEAGPEAADTASA
;
A
#
# COMPACT_ATOMS: atom_id res chain seq x y z
N MET A 1 25.79 -17.16 -12.89
CA MET A 1 25.03 -16.31 -13.83
C MET A 1 23.63 -16.90 -13.92
N ALA A 2 22.51 -16.22 -13.69
CA ALA A 2 22.21 -14.80 -13.67
C ALA A 2 21.30 -14.46 -12.48
N GLY A 3 21.45 -13.22 -11.99
CA GLY A 3 20.80 -12.71 -10.78
C GLY A 3 19.28 -12.67 -10.86
N ASN A 4 18.67 -12.80 -9.70
CA ASN A 4 17.26 -12.56 -9.44
C ASN A 4 16.87 -11.13 -9.89
N PRO A 5 15.94 -10.92 -10.82
CA PRO A 5 15.41 -9.59 -11.12
C PRO A 5 14.38 -9.23 -10.05
N GLY A 6 14.85 -9.11 -8.81
CA GLY A 6 14.10 -8.52 -7.72
C GLY A 6 14.13 -7.00 -7.87
N ARG A 7 12.94 -6.41 -8.02
CA ARG A 7 12.61 -4.97 -8.04
C ARG A 7 12.44 -4.35 -9.43
N ALA A 8 11.24 -4.50 -9.99
CA ALA A 8 10.70 -3.51 -10.92
C ALA A 8 9.16 -3.45 -10.80
N GLY A 9 8.65 -2.26 -10.45
CA GLY A 9 7.33 -1.79 -10.89
C GLY A 9 6.09 -2.21 -10.10
N ALA A 10 5.84 -1.60 -8.94
CA ALA A 10 4.48 -1.29 -8.48
C ALA A 10 4.44 0.17 -8.00
N ALA A 11 4.68 1.09 -8.93
CA ALA A 11 4.48 2.51 -8.76
C ALA A 11 3.33 2.94 -9.66
N ALA A 12 2.10 2.94 -9.12
CA ALA A 12 0.99 3.81 -9.57
C ALA A 12 -0.30 3.56 -8.76
N ALA A 13 -0.24 3.85 -7.46
CA ALA A 13 -1.37 4.41 -6.72
C ALA A 13 -0.78 5.46 -5.75
N GLY A 14 -0.42 6.61 -6.32
CA GLY A 14 0.25 7.73 -5.63
C GLY A 14 1.78 7.65 -5.67
N ALA A 15 2.39 8.10 -6.77
CA ALA A 15 3.85 8.26 -6.82
C ALA A 15 4.32 9.30 -5.78
N PRO A 16 5.35 9.02 -4.96
CA PRO A 16 5.98 10.06 -4.15
C PRO A 16 6.80 10.95 -5.09
N ARG A 17 6.38 12.21 -5.22
CA ARG A 17 7.19 13.25 -5.85
C ARG A 17 8.21 13.71 -4.83
N SER A 18 9.47 13.30 -4.96
CA SER A 18 10.54 13.82 -4.11
C SER A 18 11.07 15.12 -4.69
N VAL A 19 10.76 16.23 -4.02
CA VAL A 19 11.47 17.50 -4.16
C VAL A 19 12.02 17.85 -2.77
N GLY A 20 13.35 17.86 -2.66
CA GLY A 20 14.20 18.42 -1.58
C GLY A 20 13.67 18.54 -0.14
N GLY A 21 14.32 17.82 0.79
CA GLY A 21 14.48 18.24 2.19
C GLY A 21 13.43 17.71 3.18
N ARG A 22 13.77 16.59 3.85
CA ARG A 22 12.99 15.78 4.82
C ARG A 22 11.98 14.83 4.17
N ARG A 23 12.28 13.52 4.22
CA ARG A 23 11.36 12.45 3.79
C ARG A 23 10.21 12.36 4.78
N GLY A 24 9.14 13.10 4.55
CA GLY A 24 7.88 12.88 5.25
C GLY A 24 7.26 11.55 4.81
N VAL A 25 6.64 10.84 5.76
CA VAL A 25 5.81 9.67 5.46
C VAL A 25 4.35 10.10 5.38
N ARG A 26 3.59 9.51 4.45
CA ARG A 26 2.14 9.75 4.39
C ARG A 26 1.45 8.84 5.39
N LEU A 27 0.85 9.43 6.42
CA LEU A 27 0.15 8.70 7.47
C LEU A 27 -1.35 8.60 7.18
N PHE A 28 -1.92 7.49 7.63
CA PHE A 28 -3.36 7.23 7.60
C PHE A 28 -3.71 6.24 8.73
N ALA A 29 -4.96 6.31 9.20
CA ALA A 29 -5.52 5.32 10.09
C ALA A 29 -6.27 4.27 9.27
N ALA A 30 -6.07 3.00 9.57
CA ALA A 30 -6.74 1.89 8.89
C ALA A 30 -7.15 0.80 9.86
N VAL A 31 -8.18 0.06 9.47
CA VAL A 31 -8.56 -1.20 10.12
C VAL A 31 -8.21 -2.36 9.20
N GLU A 32 -7.62 -3.39 9.79
CA GLU A 32 -7.38 -4.64 9.09
C GLU A 32 -8.71 -5.33 8.77
N LEU A 33 -8.77 -5.91 7.57
CA LEU A 33 -9.90 -6.75 7.20
C LEU A 33 -9.79 -8.07 7.94
N PRO A 34 -10.88 -8.59 8.54
CA PRO A 34 -10.84 -9.92 9.09
C PRO A 34 -10.55 -10.95 7.99
N ASP A 35 -9.98 -12.06 8.41
CA ASP A 35 -9.37 -13.06 7.55
C ASP A 35 -10.29 -13.61 6.46
N ALA A 36 -11.57 -13.82 6.80
CA ALA A 36 -12.56 -14.36 5.88
C ALA A 36 -12.84 -13.37 4.73
N GLU A 37 -12.98 -12.09 5.07
CA GLU A 37 -13.28 -10.97 4.20
C GLU A 37 -12.07 -10.68 3.30
N ARG A 38 -10.87 -10.66 3.87
CA ARG A 38 -9.61 -10.47 3.13
C ARG A 38 -9.42 -11.56 2.06
N ARG A 39 -9.67 -12.84 2.41
CA ARG A 39 -9.63 -13.95 1.45
C ARG A 39 -10.71 -13.81 0.36
N ARG A 40 -11.93 -13.43 0.73
CA ARG A 40 -13.03 -13.24 -0.22
C ARG A 40 -12.74 -12.13 -1.21
N LEU A 41 -12.20 -11.01 -0.75
CA LEU A 41 -11.81 -9.88 -1.59
C LEU A 41 -10.60 -10.23 -2.46
N GLY A 42 -9.60 -10.93 -1.91
CA GLY A 42 -8.42 -11.40 -2.62
C GLY A 42 -8.75 -12.26 -3.84
N ARG A 43 -9.74 -13.16 -3.74
CA ARG A 43 -10.21 -13.95 -4.91
C ARG A 43 -10.76 -13.05 -6.02
N ARG A 44 -11.61 -12.07 -5.67
CA ARG A 44 -12.17 -11.12 -6.64
C ARG A 44 -11.10 -10.24 -7.28
N VAL A 45 -10.12 -9.79 -6.49
CA VAL A 45 -8.98 -9.01 -7.00
C VAL A 45 -8.15 -9.84 -7.97
N SER A 46 -7.93 -11.13 -7.68
CA SER A 46 -7.22 -12.04 -8.60
C SER A 46 -7.95 -12.18 -9.94
N ASP A 47 -9.27 -12.35 -9.91
CA ASP A 47 -10.09 -12.45 -11.12
C ASP A 47 -9.99 -11.16 -11.95
N LEU A 48 -10.07 -10.00 -11.32
CA LEU A 48 -9.96 -8.71 -11.99
C LEU A 48 -8.54 -8.45 -12.53
N ARG A 49 -7.51 -8.85 -11.78
CA ARG A 49 -6.11 -8.72 -12.22
C ARG A 49 -5.84 -9.47 -13.51
N SER A 50 -6.43 -10.65 -13.69
CA SER A 50 -6.31 -11.40 -14.94
C SER A 50 -6.90 -10.65 -16.15
N ARG A 51 -7.93 -9.83 -15.91
CA ARG A 51 -8.64 -9.06 -16.95
C ARG A 51 -8.00 -7.70 -17.22
N PHE A 52 -7.29 -7.13 -16.24
CA PHE A 52 -6.60 -5.84 -16.39
C PHE A 52 -5.14 -5.93 -15.91
N PRO A 53 -4.25 -6.59 -16.70
CA PRO A 53 -2.83 -6.70 -16.38
C PRO A 53 -2.07 -5.39 -16.15
N PRO A 54 -2.34 -4.28 -16.87
CA PRO A 54 -1.54 -3.06 -16.72
C PRO A 54 -1.86 -2.23 -15.47
N ALA A 55 -2.89 -2.58 -14.70
CA ALA A 55 -3.26 -1.85 -13.48
C ALA A 55 -2.30 -2.13 -12.32
N ALA A 56 -2.16 -1.16 -11.41
CA ALA A 56 -1.41 -1.35 -10.16
C ALA A 56 -2.28 -2.11 -9.14
N TRP A 57 -1.90 -3.35 -8.84
CA TRP A 57 -2.65 -4.22 -7.93
C TRP A 57 -1.99 -4.30 -6.55
N VAL A 58 -2.80 -4.08 -5.51
CA VAL A 58 -2.40 -4.30 -4.12
C VAL A 58 -2.42 -5.81 -3.83
N ARG A 59 -1.41 -6.30 -3.08
CA ARG A 59 -1.39 -7.70 -2.63
C ARG A 59 -2.56 -7.96 -1.66
N PRO A 60 -3.24 -9.11 -1.73
CA PRO A 60 -4.38 -9.40 -0.86
C PRO A 60 -4.07 -9.25 0.64
N GLU A 61 -2.84 -9.55 1.07
CA GLU A 61 -2.39 -9.45 2.46
C GLU A 61 -2.28 -8.00 2.93
N ASN A 62 -2.13 -7.04 2.01
CA ASN A 62 -2.01 -5.63 2.32
C ASN A 62 -3.36 -4.89 2.25
N LEU A 63 -4.47 -5.59 1.98
CA LEU A 63 -5.79 -4.99 1.91
C LEU A 63 -6.28 -4.61 3.31
N HIS A 64 -6.61 -3.33 3.46
CA HIS A 64 -7.15 -2.73 4.67
C HIS A 64 -8.22 -1.71 4.29
N ALA A 65 -9.06 -1.33 5.24
CA ALA A 65 -9.97 -0.21 5.06
C ALA A 65 -9.37 1.04 5.71
N THR A 66 -9.00 2.03 4.90
CA THR A 66 -8.55 3.33 5.41
C THR A 66 -9.73 4.10 5.97
N LEU A 67 -9.61 4.58 7.21
CA LEU A 67 -10.63 5.39 7.88
C LEU A 67 -10.38 6.89 7.68
N ALA A 68 -9.13 7.33 7.79
CA ALA A 68 -8.75 8.73 7.67
C ALA A 68 -7.33 8.89 7.14
N PHE A 69 -7.11 9.87 6.26
CA PHE A 69 -5.78 10.29 5.84
C PHE A 69 -5.31 11.43 6.73
N VAL A 70 -4.15 11.27 7.37
CA VAL A 70 -3.59 12.25 8.30
C VAL A 70 -2.69 13.25 7.56
N GLY A 71 -2.11 12.86 6.43
CA GLY A 71 -1.26 13.72 5.61
C GLY A 71 0.21 13.35 5.72
N GLU A 72 1.10 14.32 5.50
CA GLU A 72 2.55 14.12 5.59
C GLU A 72 3.04 14.35 7.01
N ALA A 73 3.83 13.42 7.54
CA ALA A 73 4.37 13.48 8.88
C ALA A 73 5.89 13.33 8.84
N GLY A 74 6.57 14.13 9.67
CA GLY A 74 7.99 13.94 9.93
C GLY A 74 8.26 12.62 10.68
N PRO A 75 9.52 12.13 10.69
CA PRO A 75 9.87 10.83 11.27
C PRO A 75 9.50 10.68 12.75
N GLU A 76 9.39 11.78 13.50
CA GLU A 76 9.07 11.79 14.94
C GLU A 76 7.57 11.68 15.25
N ALA A 77 6.69 11.96 14.28
CA ALA A 77 5.24 12.03 14.51
C ALA A 77 4.52 10.67 14.37
N ALA A 78 5.20 9.62 13.88
CA ALA A 78 4.58 8.31 13.68
C ALA A 78 4.44 7.48 14.97
N ASP A 79 5.30 7.71 15.98
CA ASP A 79 5.39 6.85 17.17
C ASP A 79 4.24 7.06 18.19
N THR A 80 3.58 8.23 18.19
CA THR A 80 2.55 8.58 19.19
C THR A 80 1.20 7.88 18.96
N ALA A 81 1.00 7.20 17.82
CA ALA A 81 -0.29 6.61 17.44
C ALA A 81 -0.59 5.23 18.07
N SER A 82 0.28 4.73 18.96
CA SER A 82 0.18 3.39 19.58
C SER A 82 -0.42 3.37 21.01
N ALA A 83 -1.17 4.41 21.41
CA ALA A 83 -1.80 4.48 22.74
C ALA A 83 -3.16 3.78 22.80
#